data_AF-A0A0K8TKV3-F1
#
_entry.id   AF-A0A0K8TKV3-F1
#
_cell.length_a   1.000
_cell.length_b   1.000
_cell.length_c   1.000
_cell.angle_alpha   90.00
_cell.angle_beta   90.00
_cell.angle_gamma   90.00
#
_symmetry.space_group_name_H-M   'P 1'
#
loop_
_entity.id
_entity.type
_entity.pdbx_description
1 polymer ?
#
loop_
_entity_poly.entity_id
_entity_poly.type
_entity_poly.pdbx_seq_one_letter_code
_entity_poly.pdbx_strand_id
1 'polypeptide(L)'
;ELKEIKNLLWGPNIRLDVFRRWSQGFEFSDVEPSALVQKQGGPCAVIAPVQAFLLKILLMETPGHSFKDLTTDKCRRLLIQALCNILMKCKSNHYRLAILPDLETKDIENQDIEGNLNTINDAEVITDAAGANCLPVKPEWTPEEFHERLGVINLDSVEQVEKYYSENFQILTDEYGVLLFMYSVLLTKGIENVTNELSDTSEPLIHNTYGYGSQALINLMLTGRAVAHVWDNDQDVGGLKLRGINQQSDIGFITLMEQMRYCTVGSFYKNPKNPVWVMGSDTHLTVLFSNEKRLVSPETPCEIARRVFKSYDPEGNNFIPSVVLQDVLESLDLVSEPEYVDIMRKRLDPENLGIILLNAFMDEFFPEDKRSTPDTFNLMHYNGIPGSNQGNKVMYCKGAAILLESDLKSMCSSSNPMLTCLQTKWPNIEVNWQDVRIPSLN
;
A
#
# COMPACT_ATOMS: atom_id res chain seq x y z
N GLU A 1 4.78 0.45 -26.05
CA GLU A 1 4.94 0.39 -24.59
C GLU A 1 4.56 1.67 -23.81
N LEU A 2 5.31 2.78 -23.80
CA LEU A 2 4.94 3.97 -22.97
C LEU A 2 3.53 4.49 -23.23
N LYS A 3 3.09 4.45 -24.49
CA LYS A 3 1.70 4.77 -24.88
C LYS A 3 0.68 3.77 -24.33
N GLU A 4 1.02 2.49 -24.24
CA GLU A 4 0.15 1.47 -23.63
C GLU A 4 0.09 1.65 -22.11
N ILE A 5 1.21 1.96 -21.47
CA ILE A 5 1.26 2.32 -20.04
C ILE A 5 0.40 3.55 -19.78
N LYS A 6 0.50 4.61 -20.60
CA LYS A 6 -0.39 5.79 -20.52
C LYS A 6 -1.85 5.38 -20.58
N ASN A 7 -2.24 4.58 -21.58
CA ASN A 7 -3.63 4.16 -21.75
C ASN A 7 -4.12 3.28 -20.60
N LEU A 8 -3.28 2.40 -20.06
CA LEU A 8 -3.65 1.55 -18.92
C LEU A 8 -3.80 2.37 -17.62
N LEU A 9 -2.92 3.35 -17.42
CA LEU A 9 -2.95 4.21 -16.25
C LEU A 9 -4.14 5.18 -16.26
N TRP A 10 -4.35 5.88 -17.37
CA TRP A 10 -5.24 7.03 -17.42
C TRP A 10 -6.45 6.85 -18.34
N GLY A 11 -6.54 5.73 -19.05
CA GLY A 11 -7.55 5.54 -20.08
C GLY A 11 -7.33 6.46 -21.29
N PRO A 12 -8.37 6.66 -22.12
CA PRO A 12 -8.26 7.41 -23.36
C PRO A 12 -8.17 8.93 -23.17
N ASN A 13 -8.67 9.46 -22.05
CA ASN A 13 -8.79 10.89 -21.80
C ASN A 13 -8.24 11.23 -20.40
N ILE A 14 -7.19 12.04 -20.36
CA ILE A 14 -6.60 12.50 -19.10
C ILE A 14 -7.22 13.84 -18.71
N ARG A 15 -7.88 13.88 -17.56
CA ARG A 15 -8.34 15.14 -16.99
C ARG A 15 -7.18 15.92 -16.38
N LEU A 16 -7.04 17.18 -16.77
CA LEU A 16 -5.93 18.05 -16.32
C LEU A 16 -5.90 18.23 -14.79
N ASP A 17 -7.04 18.37 -14.13
CA ASP A 17 -7.14 18.46 -12.68
C ASP A 17 -6.71 17.18 -11.97
N VAL A 18 -6.98 16.01 -12.56
CA VAL A 18 -6.49 14.72 -12.03
C VAL A 18 -4.98 14.62 -12.24
N PHE A 19 -4.50 14.93 -13.45
CA PHE A 19 -3.06 14.88 -13.76
C PHE A 19 -2.23 15.74 -12.80
N ARG A 20 -2.63 17.00 -12.60
CA ARG A 20 -1.97 17.94 -11.68
C ARG A 20 -1.86 17.41 -10.25
N ARG A 21 -2.86 16.67 -9.75
CA ARG A 21 -2.82 16.06 -8.41
C ARG A 21 -1.71 15.03 -8.25
N TRP A 22 -1.33 14.37 -9.34
CA TRP A 22 -0.27 13.36 -9.34
C TRP A 22 1.11 13.93 -9.67
N SER A 23 1.20 15.13 -10.23
CA SER A 23 2.44 15.78 -10.66
C SER A 23 3.35 16.29 -9.53
N GLN A 24 3.13 15.90 -8.27
CA GLN A 24 4.05 16.26 -7.19
C GLN A 24 5.31 15.36 -7.19
N GLY A 25 6.40 15.90 -6.65
CA GLY A 25 7.54 15.10 -6.19
C GLY A 25 7.30 14.50 -4.80
N PHE A 26 8.25 13.70 -4.35
CA PHE A 26 8.36 13.28 -2.96
C PHE A 26 8.92 14.43 -2.12
N GLU A 27 8.24 14.74 -1.03
CA GLU A 27 8.62 15.82 -0.12
C GLU A 27 8.44 15.31 1.32
N PHE A 28 9.37 15.65 2.20
CA PHE A 28 9.28 15.30 3.62
C PHE A 28 8.65 16.43 4.42
N SER A 29 7.98 16.10 5.52
CA SER A 29 7.43 17.06 6.45
C SER A 29 8.52 17.78 7.23
N ASP A 30 8.40 19.10 7.35
CA ASP A 30 9.31 19.93 8.15
C ASP A 30 9.30 19.63 9.65
N VAL A 31 8.25 18.96 10.15
CA VAL A 31 8.08 18.66 11.59
C VAL A 31 8.25 17.19 11.94
N GLU A 32 8.26 16.32 10.94
CA GLU A 32 8.44 14.86 11.11
C GLU A 32 9.31 14.34 9.97
N PRO A 33 10.65 14.27 10.16
CA PRO A 33 11.60 14.10 9.06
C PRO A 33 11.42 12.84 8.21
N SER A 34 10.80 11.79 8.74
CA SER A 34 10.53 10.53 8.01
C SER A 34 9.14 10.45 7.38
N ALA A 35 8.31 11.49 7.51
CA ALA A 35 6.94 11.50 7.00
C ALA A 35 6.87 12.22 5.66
N LEU A 36 6.39 11.53 4.63
CA LEU A 36 6.15 12.12 3.31
C LEU A 36 4.91 13.03 3.32
N VAL A 37 4.89 14.03 2.44
CA VAL A 37 3.76 14.96 2.28
C VAL A 37 3.02 14.65 0.99
N GLN A 38 1.70 14.63 1.08
CA GLN A 38 0.78 14.56 -0.03
C GLN A 38 -0.01 15.87 -0.11
N LYS A 39 0.19 16.61 -1.19
CA LYS A 39 -0.39 17.94 -1.41
C LYS A 39 -1.88 17.87 -1.71
N GLN A 40 -2.31 16.85 -2.46
CA GLN A 40 -3.69 16.69 -2.92
C GLN A 40 -4.13 15.21 -2.93
N GLY A 41 -5.43 14.93 -2.99
CA GLY A 41 -5.95 13.56 -3.09
C GLY A 41 -5.63 12.90 -4.44
N GLY A 42 -5.29 11.61 -4.44
CA GLY A 42 -4.93 10.86 -5.65
C GLY A 42 -3.65 10.04 -5.52
N PRO A 43 -2.46 10.67 -5.45
CA PRO A 43 -1.16 9.98 -5.46
C PRO A 43 -0.88 9.13 -4.21
N CYS A 44 -1.80 9.06 -3.25
CA CYS A 44 -1.74 8.19 -2.07
C CYS A 44 -1.46 6.71 -2.43
N ALA A 45 -1.94 6.24 -3.59
CA ALA A 45 -1.67 4.88 -4.07
C ALA A 45 -0.18 4.59 -4.35
N VAL A 46 0.64 5.64 -4.47
CA VAL A 46 2.11 5.56 -4.57
C VAL A 46 2.75 5.99 -3.25
N ILE A 47 2.35 7.14 -2.71
CA ILE A 47 2.99 7.75 -1.53
C ILE A 47 2.80 6.89 -0.27
N ALA A 48 1.61 6.33 -0.03
CA ALA A 48 1.37 5.53 1.17
C ALA A 48 2.16 4.20 1.17
N PRO A 49 2.23 3.42 0.07
CA PRO A 49 3.17 2.30 -0.02
C PRO A 49 4.63 2.70 0.17
N VAL A 50 5.10 3.79 -0.45
CA VAL A 50 6.47 4.28 -0.28
C VAL A 50 6.75 4.64 1.19
N GLN A 51 5.82 5.36 1.84
CA GLN A 51 5.91 5.66 3.27
C GLN A 51 5.96 4.38 4.12
N ALA A 52 5.16 3.37 3.78
CA ALA A 52 5.14 2.12 4.51
C ALA A 52 6.47 1.34 4.39
N PHE A 53 7.07 1.29 3.19
CA PHE A 53 8.41 0.71 3.01
C PHE A 53 9.48 1.51 3.73
N LEU A 54 9.39 2.84 3.71
CA LEU A 54 10.28 3.73 4.46
C LEU A 54 10.22 3.41 5.96
N LEU A 55 9.02 3.30 6.52
CA LEU A 55 8.80 2.95 7.92
C LEU A 55 9.28 1.53 8.24
N LYS A 56 9.05 0.55 7.37
CA LYS A 56 9.61 -0.80 7.50
C LYS A 56 11.12 -0.76 7.68
N ILE A 57 11.84 -0.05 6.79
CA ILE A 57 13.30 0.04 6.85
C ILE A 57 13.74 0.75 8.14
N LEU A 58 13.09 1.86 8.47
CA LEU A 58 13.40 2.64 9.66
C LEU A 58 13.23 1.82 10.97
N LEU A 59 12.14 1.06 11.08
CA LEU A 59 11.86 0.18 12.22
C LEU A 59 12.87 -0.99 12.33
N MET A 60 13.38 -1.47 11.19
CA MET A 60 14.39 -2.53 11.16
C MET A 60 15.78 -2.02 11.56
N GLU A 61 16.18 -0.85 11.08
CA GLU A 61 17.53 -0.30 11.28
C GLU A 61 17.71 0.42 12.62
N THR A 62 16.64 1.01 13.17
CA THR A 62 16.72 1.85 14.38
C THR A 62 15.63 1.52 15.41
N PRO A 63 15.58 0.27 15.93
CA PRO A 63 14.61 -0.08 16.95
C PRO A 63 14.79 0.83 18.19
N GLY A 64 13.71 1.49 18.61
CA GLY A 64 13.68 2.30 19.83
C GLY A 64 14.34 3.69 19.78
N HIS A 65 14.81 4.15 18.61
CA HIS A 65 15.33 5.51 18.46
C HIS A 65 14.21 6.51 18.16
N SER A 66 14.44 7.78 18.51
CA SER A 66 13.51 8.87 18.21
C SER A 66 13.55 9.21 16.73
N PHE A 67 12.39 9.16 16.06
CA PHE A 67 12.26 9.56 14.64
C PHE A 67 12.59 11.04 14.39
N LYS A 68 12.62 11.85 15.44
CA LYS A 68 12.95 13.28 15.37
C LYS A 68 14.43 13.58 15.12
N ASP A 69 15.32 12.61 15.36
CA ASP A 69 16.76 12.81 15.26
C ASP A 69 17.32 12.42 13.87
N LEU A 70 16.44 12.19 12.90
CA LEU A 70 16.82 11.79 11.55
C LEU A 70 17.36 12.98 10.74
N THR A 71 18.60 12.83 10.27
CA THR A 71 19.23 13.79 9.33
C THR A 71 18.59 13.73 7.95
N THR A 72 18.62 14.83 7.20
CA THR A 72 18.16 14.90 5.80
C THR A 72 18.78 13.81 4.91
N ASP A 73 20.09 13.54 5.06
CA ASP A 73 20.79 12.48 4.31
C ASP A 73 20.27 11.07 4.65
N LYS A 74 19.83 10.86 5.89
CA LYS A 74 19.21 9.59 6.29
C LYS A 74 17.83 9.46 5.65
N CYS A 75 17.02 10.51 5.65
CA CYS A 75 15.70 10.49 4.99
C CYS A 75 15.81 10.26 3.47
N ARG A 76 16.78 10.91 2.81
CA ARG A 76 17.11 10.67 1.39
C ARG A 76 17.43 9.20 1.12
N ARG A 77 18.33 8.60 1.91
CA ARG A 77 18.68 7.17 1.78
C ARG A 77 17.48 6.26 2.03
N LEU A 78 16.68 6.54 3.06
CA LEU A 78 15.49 5.75 3.38
C LEU A 78 14.45 5.80 2.24
N LEU A 79 14.24 6.97 1.62
CA LEU A 79 13.37 7.08 0.43
C LEU A 79 13.90 6.22 -0.71
N ILE A 80 15.19 6.37 -1.08
CA ILE A 80 15.79 5.60 -2.18
C ILE A 80 15.68 4.10 -1.92
N GLN A 81 15.97 3.64 -0.70
CA GLN A 81 15.84 2.24 -0.32
C GLN A 81 14.39 1.74 -0.39
N ALA A 82 13.41 2.56 0.00
CA ALA A 82 11.99 2.25 -0.12
C ALA A 82 11.56 2.07 -1.59
N LEU A 83 11.98 2.99 -2.46
CA LEU A 83 11.73 2.91 -3.91
C LEU A 83 12.37 1.65 -4.51
N CYS A 84 13.63 1.35 -4.13
CA CYS A 84 14.32 0.14 -4.55
C CYS A 84 13.61 -1.14 -4.07
N ASN A 85 13.07 -1.16 -2.84
CA ASN A 85 12.29 -2.29 -2.31
C ASN A 85 11.07 -2.60 -3.17
N ILE A 86 10.37 -1.57 -3.64
CA ILE A 86 9.19 -1.73 -4.52
C ILE A 86 9.62 -2.20 -5.91
N LEU A 87 10.65 -1.59 -6.50
CA LEU A 87 11.16 -1.99 -7.82
C LEU A 87 11.65 -3.45 -7.82
N MET A 88 12.33 -3.90 -6.75
CA MET A 88 12.77 -5.30 -6.61
C MET A 88 11.61 -6.29 -6.66
N LYS A 89 10.43 -5.93 -6.12
CA LYS A 89 9.23 -6.78 -6.19
C LYS A 89 8.63 -6.83 -7.59
N CYS A 90 8.88 -5.82 -8.41
CA CYS A 90 8.34 -5.71 -9.76
C CYS A 90 9.29 -6.26 -10.82
N LYS A 91 10.58 -6.48 -10.53
CA LYS A 91 11.59 -6.85 -11.52
C LYS A 91 11.19 -8.10 -12.30
N SER A 92 11.11 -7.94 -13.61
CA SER A 92 11.01 -9.05 -14.58
C SER A 92 12.39 -9.44 -15.11
N ASN A 93 12.98 -8.57 -15.94
CA ASN A 93 14.29 -8.77 -16.57
C ASN A 93 15.33 -7.74 -16.10
N HIS A 94 15.05 -6.45 -16.35
CA HIS A 94 15.90 -5.31 -16.03
C HIS A 94 15.10 -4.27 -15.24
N TYR A 95 15.78 -3.41 -14.49
CA TYR A 95 15.16 -2.21 -13.93
C TYR A 95 15.04 -1.16 -15.03
N ARG A 96 13.86 -0.58 -15.18
CA ARG A 96 13.58 0.39 -16.25
C ARG A 96 12.99 1.63 -15.62
N LEU A 97 13.77 2.71 -15.61
CA LEU A 97 13.39 3.95 -14.95
C LEU A 97 12.86 4.94 -15.97
N ALA A 98 11.72 5.54 -15.67
CA ALA A 98 11.20 6.68 -16.41
C ALA A 98 11.94 7.96 -15.99
N ILE A 99 12.34 8.75 -16.98
CA ILE A 99 13.09 9.99 -16.80
C ILE A 99 12.52 11.11 -17.67
N LEU A 100 12.89 12.36 -17.37
CA LEU A 100 12.62 13.52 -18.21
C LEU A 100 13.96 14.09 -18.70
N PRO A 101 14.38 13.81 -19.95
CA PRO A 101 15.71 14.17 -20.47
C PRO A 101 15.98 15.69 -20.48
N ASP A 102 14.93 16.52 -20.52
CA ASP A 102 15.05 17.98 -20.73
C ASP A 102 15.18 18.82 -19.45
N LEU A 103 15.14 18.20 -18.25
CA LEU A 103 15.39 18.94 -17.00
C LEU A 103 16.88 19.03 -16.62
N GLU A 104 17.74 18.25 -17.28
CA GLU A 104 19.15 18.08 -16.88
C GLU A 104 20.15 18.87 -17.75
N THR A 105 19.75 19.69 -18.73
CA THR A 105 20.68 20.28 -19.73
C THR A 105 20.62 21.80 -19.93
N LYS A 106 20.18 22.60 -18.95
CA LYS A 106 20.19 24.08 -19.09
C LYS A 106 21.09 24.89 -18.15
N ASP A 107 22.00 24.26 -17.42
CA ASP A 107 22.98 24.97 -16.57
C ASP A 107 24.46 24.77 -16.96
N ILE A 108 24.75 24.28 -18.16
CA ILE A 108 26.12 24.28 -18.72
C ILE A 108 26.06 24.63 -20.20
N GLU A 109 25.86 25.90 -20.52
CA GLU A 109 26.38 26.56 -21.74
C GLU A 109 26.14 28.08 -21.63
N ASN A 110 26.87 28.72 -20.71
CA ASN A 110 27.14 30.16 -20.78
C ASN A 110 28.62 30.33 -21.17
N GLN A 111 28.92 30.14 -22.45
CA GLN A 111 30.01 30.85 -23.11
C GLN A 111 29.57 31.25 -24.51
N ASP A 112 29.45 32.56 -24.66
CA ASP A 112 29.70 33.34 -25.87
C ASP A 112 28.87 33.01 -27.12
N ILE A 113 27.98 33.95 -27.48
CA ILE A 113 27.98 34.62 -28.80
C ILE A 113 27.13 35.90 -28.69
N GLU A 114 27.80 37.03 -28.85
CA GLU A 114 27.18 38.32 -29.20
C GLU A 114 26.43 38.22 -30.54
N GLY A 115 25.25 38.83 -30.63
CA GLY A 115 24.75 39.32 -31.92
C GLY A 115 23.23 39.27 -32.17
N ASN A 116 22.65 40.47 -32.26
CA ASN A 116 21.50 40.87 -33.08
C ASN A 116 20.04 40.63 -32.61
N LEU A 117 19.54 41.67 -31.92
CA LEU A 117 18.33 42.46 -32.17
C LEU A 117 17.25 42.01 -33.20
N ASN A 118 16.00 42.17 -32.72
CA ASN A 118 14.69 42.40 -33.38
C ASN A 118 13.97 41.11 -33.86
N THR A 119 12.77 40.76 -33.40
CA THR A 119 11.47 41.45 -33.60
C THR A 119 10.31 40.74 -32.86
N ILE A 120 9.44 41.55 -32.21
CA ILE A 120 7.95 41.50 -32.11
C ILE A 120 7.32 40.24 -31.44
N ASN A 121 6.98 40.28 -30.14
CA ASN A 121 5.72 40.75 -29.50
C ASN A 121 4.44 40.02 -29.95
N ASP A 122 3.93 39.13 -29.09
CA ASP A 122 2.50 39.00 -28.77
C ASP A 122 2.34 38.22 -27.44
N ALA A 123 2.30 38.95 -26.34
CA ALA A 123 1.81 38.46 -25.04
C ALA A 123 0.77 39.47 -24.54
N GLU A 124 -0.49 39.04 -24.49
CA GLU A 124 -1.58 39.82 -23.90
C GLU A 124 -1.31 39.98 -22.39
N VAL A 125 -1.02 41.23 -22.01
CA VAL A 125 -0.90 41.64 -20.61
C VAL A 125 -2.30 41.99 -20.09
N ILE A 126 -2.87 41.10 -19.28
CA ILE A 126 -3.99 41.47 -18.39
C ILE A 126 -3.36 42.06 -17.13
N THR A 127 -3.58 43.36 -16.92
CA THR A 127 -3.20 44.06 -15.70
C THR A 127 -4.31 43.93 -14.69
N ASP A 128 -4.00 43.49 -13.47
CA ASP A 128 -4.78 43.82 -12.29
C ASP A 128 -3.86 44.21 -11.14
N ALA A 129 -4.24 45.27 -10.46
CA ALA A 129 -3.41 46.04 -9.55
C ALA A 129 -3.46 45.49 -8.11
N ALA A 130 -2.42 44.78 -7.69
CA ALA A 130 -1.95 44.74 -6.31
C ALA A 130 -0.54 44.12 -6.28
N GLY A 131 0.44 44.88 -5.77
CA GLY A 131 1.84 44.49 -5.76
C GLY A 131 2.10 43.23 -4.94
N ALA A 132 2.51 42.18 -5.64
CA ALA A 132 3.38 41.12 -5.12
C ALA A 132 4.30 40.70 -6.28
N ASN A 133 5.60 40.63 -6.03
CA ASN A 133 6.56 40.08 -6.99
C ASN A 133 6.21 38.62 -7.27
N CYS A 134 5.43 38.36 -8.32
CA CYS A 134 5.21 37.02 -8.83
C CYS A 134 6.50 36.59 -9.54
N LEU A 135 7.20 35.62 -8.94
CA LEU A 135 8.16 34.80 -9.67
C LEU A 135 7.44 34.22 -10.90
N PRO A 136 8.09 34.12 -12.07
CA PRO A 136 7.47 33.51 -13.23
C PRO A 136 7.09 32.08 -12.89
N VAL A 137 5.79 31.80 -12.80
CA VAL A 137 5.26 30.44 -12.67
C VAL A 137 5.69 29.71 -13.95
N LYS A 138 6.59 28.73 -13.81
CA LYS A 138 6.89 27.82 -14.94
C LYS A 138 5.55 27.28 -15.44
N PRO A 139 5.24 27.34 -16.74
CA PRO A 139 4.00 26.79 -17.24
C PRO A 139 3.97 25.29 -16.92
N GLU A 140 3.02 24.88 -16.07
CA GLU A 140 2.77 23.46 -15.78
C GLU A 140 2.47 22.74 -17.09
N TRP A 141 3.12 21.60 -17.31
CA TRP A 141 2.94 20.83 -18.54
C TRP A 141 1.53 20.24 -18.62
N THR A 142 0.99 20.23 -19.84
CA THR A 142 -0.17 19.41 -20.16
C THR A 142 0.18 17.91 -20.04
N PRO A 143 -0.82 17.03 -19.86
CA PRO A 143 -0.58 15.60 -19.88
C PRO A 143 0.14 15.17 -21.16
N GLU A 144 -0.23 15.71 -22.32
CA GLU A 144 0.39 15.40 -23.61
C GLU A 144 1.87 15.75 -23.61
N GLU A 145 2.22 16.96 -23.18
CA GLU A 145 3.60 17.44 -23.10
C GLU A 145 4.48 16.60 -22.17
N PHE A 146 3.94 16.17 -21.02
CA PHE A 146 4.65 15.29 -20.11
C PHE A 146 4.94 13.92 -20.77
N HIS A 147 3.94 13.32 -21.42
CA HIS A 147 4.08 12.00 -22.03
C HIS A 147 4.98 12.00 -23.28
N GLU A 148 5.04 13.10 -24.02
CA GLU A 148 5.95 13.24 -25.17
C GLU A 148 7.42 13.33 -24.77
N ARG A 149 7.71 13.81 -23.56
CA ARG A 149 9.07 13.97 -23.01
C ARG A 149 9.56 12.80 -22.19
N LEU A 150 8.72 11.80 -21.96
CA LEU A 150 9.04 10.64 -21.12
C LEU A 150 10.12 9.77 -21.78
N GLY A 151 11.29 9.72 -21.16
CA GLY A 151 12.40 8.84 -21.53
C GLY A 151 12.47 7.59 -20.65
N VAL A 152 13.25 6.60 -21.09
CA VAL A 152 13.48 5.36 -20.32
C VAL A 152 14.97 5.03 -20.30
N ILE A 153 15.50 4.73 -19.12
CA ILE A 153 16.83 4.15 -18.94
C ILE A 153 16.72 2.71 -18.42
N ASN A 154 17.66 1.85 -18.80
CA ASN A 154 17.71 0.46 -18.36
C ASN A 154 18.92 0.24 -17.46
N LEU A 155 18.71 -0.45 -16.34
CA LEU A 155 19.72 -0.77 -15.34
C LEU A 155 19.61 -2.27 -14.97
N ASP A 156 20.74 -2.92 -14.74
CA ASP A 156 20.80 -4.38 -14.58
C ASP A 156 20.60 -4.80 -13.12
N SER A 157 21.01 -3.94 -12.19
CA SER A 157 21.07 -4.24 -10.76
C SER A 157 20.43 -3.16 -9.90
N VAL A 158 19.99 -3.53 -8.69
CA VAL A 158 19.35 -2.59 -7.77
C VAL A 158 20.36 -1.57 -7.22
N GLU A 159 21.63 -1.95 -7.15
CA GLU A 159 22.73 -1.09 -6.75
C GLU A 159 22.94 0.04 -7.78
N GLN A 160 22.73 -0.24 -9.07
CA GLN A 160 22.75 0.80 -10.11
C GLN A 160 21.56 1.76 -9.97
N VAL A 161 20.37 1.25 -9.62
CA VAL A 161 19.19 2.08 -9.34
C VAL A 161 19.44 2.99 -8.13
N GLU A 162 19.94 2.43 -7.03
CA GLU A 162 20.28 3.17 -5.82
C GLU A 162 21.34 4.24 -6.10
N LYS A 163 22.38 3.91 -6.87
CA LYS A 163 23.40 4.87 -7.31
C LYS A 163 22.79 5.98 -8.16
N TYR A 164 21.97 5.65 -9.15
CA TYR A 164 21.33 6.63 -10.04
C TYR A 164 20.46 7.63 -9.27
N TYR A 165 19.58 7.15 -8.37
CA TYR A 165 18.78 8.04 -7.53
C TYR A 165 19.61 8.78 -6.49
N SER A 166 20.73 8.21 -6.04
CA SER A 166 21.66 8.90 -5.15
C SER A 166 22.39 10.03 -5.86
N GLU A 167 22.74 9.90 -7.13
CA GLU A 167 23.37 10.95 -7.93
C GLU A 167 22.35 12.00 -8.40
N ASN A 168 21.14 11.57 -8.76
CA ASN A 168 20.09 12.40 -9.38
C ASN A 168 18.84 12.51 -8.50
N PHE A 169 19.00 12.73 -7.20
CA PHE A 169 17.86 12.73 -6.25
C PHE A 169 16.75 13.71 -6.59
N GLN A 170 17.10 14.79 -7.29
CA GLN A 170 16.13 15.79 -7.71
C GLN A 170 15.02 15.21 -8.58
N ILE A 171 15.28 14.13 -9.35
CA ILE A 171 14.25 13.44 -10.14
C ILE A 171 13.08 12.92 -9.30
N LEU A 172 13.32 12.65 -8.02
CA LEU A 172 12.32 12.16 -7.08
C LEU A 172 11.58 13.32 -6.40
N THR A 173 12.26 14.43 -6.13
CA THR A 173 11.72 15.55 -5.35
C THR A 173 11.11 16.65 -6.19
N ASP A 174 11.52 16.78 -7.46
CA ASP A 174 10.95 17.72 -8.41
C ASP A 174 9.51 17.37 -8.80
N GLU A 175 8.88 18.33 -9.47
CA GLU A 175 7.62 18.11 -10.16
C GLU A 175 7.68 16.82 -11.00
N TYR A 176 6.58 16.06 -10.96
CA TYR A 176 6.42 14.74 -11.57
C TYR A 176 7.20 13.58 -10.94
N GLY A 177 7.98 13.78 -9.86
CA GLY A 177 8.77 12.69 -9.26
C GLY A 177 7.96 11.46 -8.83
N VAL A 178 6.74 11.66 -8.31
CA VAL A 178 5.82 10.55 -7.99
C VAL A 178 5.37 9.81 -9.27
N LEU A 179 5.06 10.55 -10.34
CA LEU A 179 4.70 9.96 -11.63
C LEU A 179 5.87 9.21 -12.25
N LEU A 180 7.07 9.79 -12.28
CA LEU A 180 8.26 9.12 -12.83
C LEU A 180 8.54 7.81 -12.10
N PHE A 181 8.39 7.78 -10.78
CA PHE A 181 8.51 6.54 -10.03
C PHE A 181 7.42 5.52 -10.39
N MET A 182 6.16 5.94 -10.48
CA MET A 182 5.06 5.06 -10.89
C MET A 182 5.26 4.46 -12.28
N TYR A 183 5.71 5.26 -13.26
CA TYR A 183 6.05 4.76 -14.59
C TYR A 183 7.23 3.80 -14.54
N SER A 184 8.25 4.08 -13.70
CA SER A 184 9.39 3.18 -13.49
C SER A 184 8.95 1.81 -12.95
N VAL A 185 7.98 1.78 -12.04
CA VAL A 185 7.40 0.53 -11.51
C VAL A 185 6.72 -0.29 -12.62
N LEU A 186 5.89 0.35 -13.44
CA LEU A 186 5.19 -0.32 -14.55
C LEU A 186 6.15 -0.79 -15.65
N LEU A 187 7.15 0.03 -16.01
CA LEU A 187 8.19 -0.34 -16.98
C LEU A 187 9.04 -1.52 -16.49
N THR A 188 9.38 -1.53 -15.20
CA THR A 188 10.16 -2.60 -14.56
C THR A 188 9.36 -3.92 -14.47
N LYS A 189 8.06 -3.83 -14.19
CA LYS A 189 7.14 -4.98 -14.22
C LYS A 189 6.91 -5.50 -15.63
N GLY A 190 6.84 -4.61 -16.61
CA GLY A 190 6.49 -4.89 -17.99
C GLY A 190 4.97 -4.93 -18.18
N ILE A 191 4.50 -4.23 -19.21
CA ILE A 191 3.06 -4.03 -19.45
C ILE A 191 2.29 -5.35 -19.64
N GLU A 192 2.90 -6.34 -20.31
CA GLU A 192 2.27 -7.65 -20.53
C GLU A 192 1.97 -8.37 -19.21
N ASN A 193 2.90 -8.31 -18.25
CA ASN A 193 2.71 -8.92 -16.94
C ASN A 193 1.60 -8.22 -16.15
N VAL A 194 1.55 -6.89 -16.21
CA VAL A 194 0.49 -6.10 -15.54
C VAL A 194 -0.88 -6.44 -16.13
N THR A 195 -1.02 -6.40 -17.45
CA THR A 195 -2.27 -6.72 -18.15
C THR A 195 -2.73 -8.16 -17.88
N ASN A 196 -1.80 -9.12 -17.87
CA ASN A 196 -2.11 -10.51 -17.55
C ASN A 196 -2.55 -10.71 -16.10
N GLU A 197 -2.10 -9.88 -15.15
CA GLU A 197 -2.49 -9.95 -13.74
C GLU A 197 -3.82 -9.28 -13.45
N LEU A 198 -4.13 -8.17 -14.13
CA LEU A 198 -5.40 -7.46 -14.01
C LEU A 198 -6.60 -8.31 -14.45
N SER A 199 -6.43 -9.15 -15.47
CA SER A 199 -7.47 -9.92 -16.18
C SER A 199 -8.52 -9.06 -16.91
N ASP A 200 -8.94 -7.95 -16.32
CA ASP A 200 -9.83 -6.94 -16.90
C ASP A 200 -9.11 -5.58 -16.97
N THR A 201 -8.98 -5.05 -18.18
CA THR A 201 -8.36 -3.74 -18.47
C THR A 201 -9.36 -2.72 -19.00
N SER A 202 -10.66 -2.92 -18.75
CA SER A 202 -11.71 -1.99 -19.12
C SER A 202 -11.63 -0.67 -18.34
N GLU A 203 -11.22 -0.76 -17.06
CA GLU A 203 -11.06 0.39 -16.17
C GLU A 203 -9.58 0.80 -16.04
N PRO A 204 -9.28 2.12 -16.06
CA PRO A 204 -7.92 2.61 -15.89
C PRO A 204 -7.43 2.44 -14.44
N LEU A 205 -6.12 2.35 -14.25
CA LEU A 205 -5.52 2.25 -12.91
C LEU A 205 -5.67 3.52 -12.09
N ILE A 206 -5.85 4.69 -12.72
CA ILE A 206 -6.20 5.95 -12.07
C ILE A 206 -7.63 6.28 -12.50
N HIS A 207 -8.54 6.38 -11.52
CA HIS A 207 -9.93 6.62 -11.81
C HIS A 207 -10.13 7.97 -12.52
N ASN A 208 -10.71 7.98 -13.72
CA ASN A 208 -10.83 9.18 -14.55
C ASN A 208 -11.54 10.36 -13.87
N THR A 209 -12.66 10.11 -13.16
CA THR A 209 -13.42 11.18 -12.50
C THR A 209 -12.79 11.64 -11.18
N TYR A 210 -12.46 10.71 -10.29
CA TYR A 210 -12.08 11.02 -8.90
C TYR A 210 -10.56 11.06 -8.68
N GLY A 211 -9.77 10.42 -9.53
CA GLY A 211 -8.31 10.48 -9.52
C GLY A 211 -7.61 9.62 -8.47
N TYR A 212 -8.32 8.75 -7.75
CA TYR A 212 -7.70 7.78 -6.85
C TYR A 212 -7.12 6.60 -7.65
N GLY A 213 -6.05 6.01 -7.12
CA GLY A 213 -5.47 4.79 -7.69
C GLY A 213 -6.33 3.56 -7.39
N SER A 214 -6.41 2.64 -8.34
CA SER A 214 -7.14 1.38 -8.19
C SER A 214 -6.48 0.45 -7.18
N GLN A 215 -7.24 -0.52 -6.67
CA GLN A 215 -6.69 -1.55 -5.78
C GLN A 215 -5.54 -2.33 -6.45
N ALA A 216 -5.58 -2.52 -7.77
CA ALA A 216 -4.51 -3.16 -8.51
C ALA A 216 -3.21 -2.35 -8.53
N LEU A 217 -3.30 -1.03 -8.64
CA LEU A 217 -2.14 -0.15 -8.51
C LEU A 217 -1.58 -0.22 -7.08
N ILE A 218 -2.43 -0.18 -6.06
CA ILE A 218 -2.02 -0.30 -4.65
C ILE A 218 -1.31 -1.64 -4.41
N ASN A 219 -1.89 -2.74 -4.89
CA ASN A 219 -1.32 -4.08 -4.75
C ASN A 219 0.01 -4.22 -5.52
N LEU A 220 0.14 -3.61 -6.69
CA LEU A 220 1.39 -3.57 -7.44
C LEU A 220 2.49 -2.88 -6.61
N MET A 221 2.18 -1.74 -6.00
CA MET A 221 3.13 -1.00 -5.17
C MET A 221 3.51 -1.73 -3.88
N LEU A 222 2.59 -2.49 -3.28
CA LEU A 222 2.84 -3.24 -2.04
C LEU A 222 3.52 -4.59 -2.24
N THR A 223 3.13 -5.32 -3.30
CA THR A 223 3.46 -6.74 -3.47
C THR A 223 4.22 -7.05 -4.75
N GLY A 224 4.23 -6.13 -5.72
CA GLY A 224 4.69 -6.39 -7.08
C GLY A 224 3.67 -7.12 -7.96
N ARG A 225 2.45 -7.37 -7.47
CA ARG A 225 1.36 -8.05 -8.19
C ARG A 225 0.20 -7.07 -8.48
N ALA A 226 -0.13 -6.85 -9.74
CA ALA A 226 -1.16 -5.92 -10.21
C ALA A 226 -2.55 -6.57 -10.27
N VAL A 227 -3.05 -7.04 -9.13
CA VAL A 227 -4.35 -7.74 -8.98
C VAL A 227 -5.37 -6.86 -8.29
N ALA A 228 -6.64 -6.96 -8.66
CA ALA A 228 -7.70 -6.12 -8.08
C ALA A 228 -8.13 -6.53 -6.66
N HIS A 229 -7.72 -7.70 -6.17
CA HIS A 229 -8.29 -8.30 -4.97
C HIS A 229 -7.29 -8.41 -3.82
N VAL A 230 -7.81 -8.39 -2.59
CA VAL A 230 -7.03 -8.30 -1.34
C VAL A 230 -7.14 -9.55 -0.45
N TRP A 231 -7.81 -10.60 -0.93
CA TRP A 231 -7.89 -11.90 -0.27
C TRP A 231 -6.68 -12.78 -0.62
N ASP A 232 -6.53 -13.90 0.09
CA ASP A 232 -5.44 -14.84 -0.15
C ASP A 232 -5.74 -15.76 -1.33
N ASN A 233 -4.71 -16.00 -2.14
CA ASN A 233 -4.66 -16.87 -3.30
C ASN A 233 -5.67 -16.53 -4.41
N ASP A 234 -5.56 -17.25 -5.51
CA ASP A 234 -6.51 -17.14 -6.61
C ASP A 234 -7.75 -17.99 -6.27
N GLN A 235 -8.93 -17.47 -6.60
CA GLN A 235 -10.22 -18.12 -6.39
C GLN A 235 -10.84 -18.47 -7.75
N ASP A 236 -11.51 -19.62 -7.82
CA ASP A 236 -12.31 -20.01 -8.98
C ASP A 236 -13.80 -19.94 -8.61
N VAL A 237 -14.50 -18.96 -9.19
CA VAL A 237 -15.92 -18.71 -8.94
C VAL A 237 -16.69 -19.04 -10.21
N GLY A 238 -17.19 -20.28 -10.30
CA GLY A 238 -17.99 -20.72 -11.44
C GLY A 238 -17.22 -20.72 -12.77
N GLY A 239 -15.92 -21.01 -12.75
CA GLY A 239 -15.03 -20.97 -13.92
C GLY A 239 -14.33 -19.62 -14.14
N LEU A 240 -14.68 -18.60 -13.37
CA LEU A 240 -13.98 -17.30 -13.38
C LEU A 240 -12.82 -17.34 -12.39
N LYS A 241 -11.59 -17.22 -12.91
CA LYS A 241 -10.38 -17.14 -12.10
C LYS A 241 -10.14 -15.71 -11.63
N LEU A 242 -10.42 -15.45 -10.35
CA LEU A 242 -10.17 -14.18 -9.69
C LEU A 242 -8.85 -14.23 -8.93
N ARG A 243 -7.93 -13.31 -9.20
CA ARG A 243 -6.57 -13.35 -8.65
C ARG A 243 -6.43 -12.55 -7.37
N GLY A 244 -6.01 -13.18 -6.27
CA GLY A 244 -5.80 -12.53 -4.97
C GLY A 244 -4.34 -12.19 -4.68
N ILE A 245 -3.93 -12.20 -3.42
CA ILE A 245 -2.52 -12.09 -3.01
C ILE A 245 -1.97 -13.50 -2.81
N ASN A 246 -0.82 -13.82 -3.40
CA ASN A 246 -0.31 -15.19 -3.45
C ASN A 246 0.74 -15.52 -2.38
N GLN A 247 1.13 -14.55 -1.54
CA GLN A 247 2.10 -14.75 -0.48
C GLN A 247 2.00 -13.67 0.60
N GLN A 248 2.49 -13.99 1.80
CA GLN A 248 2.61 -13.02 2.89
C GLN A 248 3.41 -11.77 2.46
N SER A 249 2.79 -10.60 2.60
CA SER A 249 3.38 -9.33 2.18
C SER A 249 4.38 -8.79 3.20
N ASP A 250 5.33 -7.96 2.75
CA ASP A 250 6.23 -7.25 3.66
C ASP A 250 5.50 -6.16 4.46
N ILE A 251 4.50 -5.53 3.81
CA ILE A 251 3.65 -4.45 4.31
C ILE A 251 2.21 -4.93 4.25
N GLY A 252 1.48 -4.74 5.34
CA GLY A 252 0.09 -5.15 5.43
C GLY A 252 -0.85 -4.18 4.73
N PHE A 253 -2.08 -4.63 4.53
CA PHE A 253 -3.18 -3.78 4.06
C PHE A 253 -4.41 -4.10 4.90
N ILE A 254 -5.12 -3.08 5.36
CA ILE A 254 -6.42 -3.19 6.02
C ILE A 254 -7.30 -2.06 5.49
N THR A 255 -8.61 -2.24 5.45
CA THR A 255 -9.48 -1.23 4.85
C THR A 255 -10.85 -1.17 5.53
N LEU A 256 -11.41 0.02 5.60
CA LEU A 256 -12.78 0.26 6.08
C LEU A 256 -13.81 -0.45 5.20
N MET A 257 -13.48 -0.70 3.92
CA MET A 257 -14.33 -1.43 2.97
C MET A 257 -14.66 -2.85 3.46
N GLU A 258 -13.79 -3.46 4.27
CA GLU A 258 -14.03 -4.79 4.82
C GLU A 258 -15.17 -4.81 5.84
N GLN A 259 -15.22 -3.80 6.72
CA GLN A 259 -16.35 -3.67 7.65
C GLN A 259 -17.66 -3.45 6.90
N MET A 260 -17.61 -2.65 5.83
CA MET A 260 -18.77 -2.38 4.97
C MET A 260 -19.15 -3.56 4.06
N ARG A 261 -18.48 -4.72 4.19
CA ARG A 261 -18.73 -5.95 3.44
C ARG A 261 -18.52 -5.84 1.92
N TYR A 262 -17.72 -4.86 1.47
CA TYR A 262 -17.35 -4.74 0.06
C TYR A 262 -16.21 -5.68 -0.34
N CYS A 263 -15.34 -6.07 0.60
CA CYS A 263 -14.27 -7.02 0.37
C CYS A 263 -13.91 -7.79 1.63
N THR A 264 -13.19 -8.90 1.48
CA THR A 264 -12.56 -9.62 2.59
C THR A 264 -11.05 -9.52 2.43
N VAL A 265 -10.37 -8.97 3.44
CA VAL A 265 -8.90 -8.87 3.40
C VAL A 265 -8.30 -10.18 3.91
N GLY A 266 -7.38 -10.74 3.13
CA GLY A 266 -6.72 -12.01 3.42
C GLY A 266 -5.68 -11.93 4.54
N SER A 267 -5.28 -13.09 5.06
CA SER A 267 -4.26 -13.23 6.09
C SER A 267 -2.91 -12.68 5.63
N PHE A 268 -2.56 -12.82 4.35
CA PHE A 268 -1.29 -12.33 3.80
C PHE A 268 -1.11 -10.81 3.90
N TYR A 269 -2.22 -10.06 3.96
CA TYR A 269 -2.22 -8.63 4.21
C TYR A 269 -2.49 -8.26 5.67
N LYS A 270 -3.34 -9.01 6.37
CA LYS A 270 -3.59 -8.75 7.80
C LYS A 270 -2.36 -9.05 8.65
N ASN A 271 -1.57 -10.05 8.28
CA ASN A 271 -0.39 -10.52 8.99
C ASN A 271 0.86 -10.36 8.12
N PRO A 272 1.32 -9.13 7.85
CA PRO A 272 2.53 -8.89 7.07
C PRO A 272 3.79 -9.30 7.84
N LYS A 273 4.94 -9.31 7.17
CA LYS A 273 6.24 -9.64 7.80
C LYS A 273 6.77 -8.53 8.73
N ASN A 274 6.26 -7.31 8.60
CA ASN A 274 6.70 -6.15 9.39
C ASN A 274 5.46 -5.43 9.94
N PRO A 275 5.52 -4.86 11.15
CA PRO A 275 4.36 -4.25 11.82
C PRO A 275 4.01 -2.89 11.22
N VAL A 276 3.71 -2.87 9.93
CA VAL A 276 3.37 -1.71 9.11
C VAL A 276 2.22 -2.12 8.18
N TRP A 277 1.13 -1.37 8.19
CA TRP A 277 -0.07 -1.60 7.39
C TRP A 277 -0.46 -0.32 6.68
N VAL A 278 -0.70 -0.39 5.37
CA VAL A 278 -1.47 0.64 4.67
C VAL A 278 -2.94 0.47 5.04
N MET A 279 -3.58 1.55 5.47
CA MET A 279 -5.00 1.58 5.80
C MET A 279 -5.77 2.29 4.68
N GLY A 280 -6.78 1.63 4.12
CA GLY A 280 -7.68 2.21 3.11
C GLY A 280 -8.97 2.76 3.70
N SER A 281 -9.32 3.99 3.32
CA SER A 281 -10.66 4.56 3.47
C SER A 281 -11.44 4.47 2.15
N ASP A 282 -12.52 5.24 2.03
CA ASP A 282 -13.27 5.43 0.78
C ASP A 282 -12.46 6.17 -0.30
N THR A 283 -11.56 7.06 0.10
CA THR A 283 -10.96 8.05 -0.79
C THR A 283 -9.45 8.26 -0.59
N HIS A 284 -8.86 7.73 0.49
CA HIS A 284 -7.48 8.00 0.86
C HIS A 284 -6.78 6.78 1.49
N LEU A 285 -5.45 6.82 1.46
CA LEU A 285 -4.60 5.81 2.08
C LEU A 285 -3.73 6.44 3.17
N THR A 286 -3.73 5.81 4.32
CA THR A 286 -2.89 6.19 5.47
C THR A 286 -2.01 5.00 5.87
N VAL A 287 -1.09 5.18 6.82
CA VAL A 287 -0.19 4.11 7.28
C VAL A 287 -0.27 3.96 8.79
N LEU A 288 -0.49 2.75 9.26
CA LEU A 288 -0.41 2.34 10.66
C LEU A 288 0.85 1.52 10.88
N PHE A 289 1.55 1.73 11.99
CA PHE A 289 2.72 0.94 12.33
C PHE A 289 2.96 0.84 13.83
N SER A 290 3.83 -0.10 14.22
CA SER A 290 4.22 -0.31 15.61
C SER A 290 5.67 -0.74 15.73
N ASN A 291 6.28 -0.52 16.89
CA ASN A 291 7.57 -1.14 17.25
C ASN A 291 7.39 -2.59 17.76
N GLU A 292 6.17 -3.02 18.04
CA GLU A 292 5.88 -4.35 18.57
C GLU A 292 5.87 -5.40 17.46
N LYS A 293 6.97 -6.15 17.36
CA LYS A 293 7.13 -7.21 16.35
C LYS A 293 6.18 -8.38 16.56
N ARG A 294 5.67 -8.60 17.78
CA ARG A 294 4.69 -9.65 18.05
C ARG A 294 3.32 -9.41 17.42
N LEU A 295 3.05 -8.20 16.93
CA LEU A 295 1.84 -7.91 16.12
C LEU A 295 1.89 -8.59 14.74
N VAL A 296 3.09 -9.04 14.35
CA VAL A 296 3.40 -9.65 13.07
C VAL A 296 4.25 -10.90 13.28
N SER A 297 3.61 -11.97 13.73
CA SER A 297 4.22 -13.30 13.63
C SER A 297 3.88 -13.93 12.26
N PRO A 298 4.71 -14.85 11.77
CA PRO A 298 4.23 -15.86 10.82
C PRO A 298 2.93 -16.49 11.34
N GLU A 299 2.05 -16.97 10.45
CA GLU A 299 0.83 -17.67 10.88
C GLU A 299 1.24 -18.77 11.88
N THR A 300 0.69 -18.70 13.09
CA THR A 300 0.79 -19.79 14.05
C THR A 300 0.11 -21.04 13.45
N PRO A 301 0.49 -22.26 13.88
CA PRO A 301 -0.24 -23.46 13.45
C PRO A 301 -1.76 -23.35 13.64
N CYS A 302 -2.20 -22.66 14.71
CA CYS A 302 -3.61 -22.35 14.96
C CYS A 302 -4.24 -21.48 13.87
N GLU A 303 -3.54 -20.43 13.40
CA GLU A 303 -4.04 -19.53 12.37
C GLU A 303 -4.09 -20.22 11.00
N ILE A 304 -3.06 -21.02 10.67
CA ILE A 304 -3.05 -21.87 9.46
C ILE A 304 -4.25 -22.82 9.50
N ALA A 305 -4.47 -23.48 10.65
CA ALA A 305 -5.61 -24.37 10.88
C ALA A 305 -6.95 -23.70 10.63
N ARG A 306 -7.18 -22.49 11.18
CA ARG A 306 -8.42 -21.73 10.94
C ARG A 306 -8.58 -21.35 9.47
N ARG A 307 -7.50 -20.97 8.78
CA ARG A 307 -7.54 -20.58 7.36
C ARG A 307 -7.86 -21.77 6.46
N VAL A 308 -7.16 -22.90 6.65
CA VAL A 308 -7.43 -24.13 5.90
C VAL A 308 -8.84 -24.60 6.20
N PHE A 309 -9.26 -24.66 7.46
CA PHE A 309 -10.64 -25.03 7.80
C PHE A 309 -11.67 -24.18 7.05
N LYS A 310 -11.45 -22.85 7.01
CA LYS A 310 -12.33 -21.92 6.27
C LYS A 310 -12.32 -22.10 4.76
N SER A 311 -11.25 -22.61 4.14
CA SER A 311 -11.29 -22.92 2.70
C SER A 311 -12.23 -24.08 2.35
N TYR A 312 -12.62 -24.89 3.34
CA TYR A 312 -13.61 -25.95 3.21
C TYR A 312 -15.00 -25.54 3.75
N ASP A 313 -15.16 -24.29 4.20
CA ASP A 313 -16.42 -23.67 4.64
C ASP A 313 -16.75 -22.49 3.70
N PRO A 314 -17.21 -22.76 2.46
CA PRO A 314 -17.46 -21.71 1.47
C PRO A 314 -18.59 -20.75 1.87
N GLU A 315 -19.44 -21.15 2.82
CA GLU A 315 -20.56 -20.35 3.33
C GLU A 315 -20.18 -19.51 4.56
N GLY A 316 -19.02 -19.76 5.18
CA GLY A 316 -18.50 -19.00 6.32
C GLY A 316 -19.28 -19.21 7.62
N ASN A 317 -19.92 -20.38 7.78
CA ASN A 317 -20.76 -20.69 8.93
C ASN A 317 -19.97 -21.17 10.16
N ASN A 318 -18.64 -21.26 10.07
CA ASN A 318 -17.71 -21.83 11.04
C ASN A 318 -17.92 -23.34 11.29
N PHE A 319 -18.34 -24.08 10.27
CA PHE A 319 -18.39 -25.54 10.26
C PHE A 319 -18.05 -26.11 8.88
N ILE A 320 -17.57 -27.34 8.85
CA ILE A 320 -17.31 -28.08 7.60
C ILE A 320 -18.07 -29.42 7.60
N PRO A 321 -18.39 -29.98 6.43
CA PRO A 321 -18.89 -31.35 6.33
C PRO A 321 -17.91 -32.37 6.91
N SER A 322 -18.38 -33.37 7.65
CA SER A 322 -17.50 -34.37 8.28
C SER A 322 -16.70 -35.22 7.28
N VAL A 323 -17.16 -35.29 6.03
CA VAL A 323 -16.53 -36.02 4.92
C VAL A 323 -15.23 -35.37 4.44
N VAL A 324 -15.07 -34.05 4.59
CA VAL A 324 -13.85 -33.33 4.15
C VAL A 324 -12.75 -33.28 5.22
N LEU A 325 -12.96 -33.90 6.38
CA LEU A 325 -11.99 -33.89 7.49
C LEU A 325 -10.61 -34.43 7.06
N GLN A 326 -10.57 -35.46 6.22
CA GLN A 326 -9.31 -36.03 5.76
C GLN A 326 -8.50 -35.01 4.95
N ASP A 327 -9.13 -34.36 3.96
CA ASP A 327 -8.50 -33.36 3.11
C ASP A 327 -7.99 -32.16 3.92
N VAL A 328 -8.73 -31.76 4.97
CA VAL A 328 -8.33 -30.70 5.90
C VAL A 328 -7.08 -31.10 6.68
N LEU A 329 -7.01 -32.33 7.19
CA LEU A 329 -5.85 -32.83 7.93
C LEU A 329 -4.62 -32.96 7.01
N GLU A 330 -4.78 -33.46 5.78
CA GLU A 330 -3.72 -33.51 4.78
C GLU A 330 -3.20 -32.11 4.44
N SER A 331 -4.09 -31.14 4.25
CA SER A 331 -3.73 -29.75 3.97
C SER A 331 -3.02 -29.06 5.13
N LEU A 332 -3.16 -29.57 6.35
CA LEU A 332 -2.51 -29.07 7.56
C LEU A 332 -1.24 -29.84 7.96
N ASP A 333 -0.83 -30.82 7.15
CA ASP A 333 0.28 -31.72 7.48
C ASP A 333 0.08 -32.43 8.84
N LEU A 334 -1.19 -32.76 9.15
CA LEU A 334 -1.61 -33.55 10.30
C LEU A 334 -1.80 -35.02 9.89
N VAL A 335 -1.91 -35.91 10.89
CA VAL A 335 -2.16 -37.34 10.65
C VAL A 335 -3.50 -37.53 9.93
N SER A 336 -3.45 -38.08 8.71
CA SER A 336 -4.60 -38.23 7.82
C SER A 336 -4.88 -39.68 7.39
N GLU A 337 -4.32 -40.67 8.09
CA GLU A 337 -4.60 -42.09 7.82
C GLU A 337 -6.10 -42.40 8.03
N PRO A 338 -6.76 -43.13 7.10
CA PRO A 338 -8.22 -43.34 7.14
C PRO A 338 -8.74 -43.84 8.49
N GLU A 339 -8.02 -44.76 9.13
CA GLU A 339 -8.38 -45.30 10.44
C GLU A 339 -8.33 -44.24 11.55
N TYR A 340 -7.35 -43.34 11.52
CA TYR A 340 -7.23 -42.23 12.47
C TYR A 340 -8.32 -41.18 12.22
N VAL A 341 -8.56 -40.84 10.95
CA VAL A 341 -9.60 -39.88 10.57
C VAL A 341 -10.98 -40.37 11.01
N ASP A 342 -11.27 -41.66 10.86
CA ASP A 342 -12.53 -42.25 11.33
C ASP A 342 -12.72 -42.16 12.84
N ILE A 343 -11.64 -42.27 13.62
CA ILE A 343 -11.66 -42.06 15.08
C ILE A 343 -11.93 -40.59 15.39
N MET A 344 -11.22 -39.67 14.75
CA MET A 344 -11.37 -38.23 14.97
C MET A 344 -12.73 -37.71 14.51
N ARG A 345 -13.28 -38.24 13.42
CA ARG A 345 -14.63 -37.91 12.94
C ARG A 345 -15.69 -38.25 14.00
N LYS A 346 -15.61 -39.44 14.61
CA LYS A 346 -16.51 -39.83 15.71
C LYS A 346 -16.34 -38.97 16.96
N ARG A 347 -15.14 -38.44 17.20
CA ARG A 347 -14.86 -37.58 18.35
C ARG A 347 -15.38 -36.15 18.17
N LEU A 348 -15.21 -35.60 16.96
CA LEU A 348 -15.59 -34.23 16.63
C LEU A 348 -17.07 -34.08 16.26
N ASP A 349 -17.70 -35.17 15.82
CA ASP A 349 -19.14 -35.26 15.52
C ASP A 349 -19.77 -36.46 16.25
N PRO A 350 -19.88 -36.42 17.60
CA PRO A 350 -20.38 -37.53 18.39
C PRO A 350 -21.87 -37.81 18.17
N GLU A 351 -22.63 -36.80 17.74
CA GLU A 351 -24.06 -36.91 17.43
C GLU A 351 -24.33 -37.36 15.99
N ASN A 352 -23.27 -37.53 15.18
CA ASN A 352 -23.34 -37.93 13.77
C ASN A 352 -24.26 -37.02 12.94
N LEU A 353 -24.14 -35.71 13.16
CA LEU A 353 -24.85 -34.66 12.45
C LEU A 353 -24.29 -34.42 11.03
N GLY A 354 -23.11 -34.97 10.73
CA GLY A 354 -22.43 -34.80 9.46
C GLY A 354 -21.61 -33.51 9.36
N ILE A 355 -21.41 -32.81 10.48
CA ILE A 355 -20.71 -31.51 10.53
C ILE A 355 -19.66 -31.50 11.65
N ILE A 356 -18.57 -30.75 11.42
CA ILE A 356 -17.52 -30.49 12.41
C ILE A 356 -17.46 -28.99 12.63
N LEU A 357 -17.53 -28.56 13.89
CA LEU A 357 -17.45 -27.15 14.27
C LEU A 357 -15.99 -26.69 14.33
N LEU A 358 -15.73 -25.44 13.91
CA LEU A 358 -14.40 -24.84 13.97
C LEU A 358 -13.81 -24.88 15.38
N ASN A 359 -14.59 -24.52 16.40
CA ASN A 359 -14.09 -24.48 17.78
C ASN A 359 -13.70 -25.88 18.28
N ALA A 360 -14.53 -26.89 18.03
CA ALA A 360 -14.24 -28.27 18.43
C ALA A 360 -12.97 -28.80 17.74
N PHE A 361 -12.79 -28.49 16.45
CA PHE A 361 -11.59 -28.83 15.71
C PHE A 361 -10.33 -28.16 16.30
N MET A 362 -10.43 -26.85 16.59
CA MET A 362 -9.32 -26.09 17.14
C MET A 362 -8.92 -26.57 18.54
N ASP A 363 -9.89 -26.87 19.40
CA ASP A 363 -9.64 -27.35 20.76
C ASP A 363 -8.96 -28.73 20.76
N GLU A 364 -9.28 -29.58 19.78
CA GLU A 364 -8.72 -30.93 19.67
C GLU A 364 -7.28 -30.94 19.14
N PHE A 365 -7.02 -30.22 18.06
CA PHE A 365 -5.72 -30.27 17.36
C PHE A 365 -4.75 -29.16 17.78
N PHE A 366 -5.26 -28.07 18.36
CA PHE A 366 -4.48 -26.87 18.69
C PHE A 366 -4.81 -26.31 20.09
N PRO A 367 -4.68 -27.13 21.17
CA PRO A 367 -5.10 -26.74 22.52
C PRO A 367 -4.25 -25.65 23.20
N GLU A 368 -2.99 -25.47 22.77
CA GLU A 368 -2.09 -24.42 23.26
C GLU A 368 -2.11 -23.20 22.34
N ASP A 369 -3.23 -22.46 22.31
CA ASP A 369 -3.31 -21.21 21.57
C ASP A 369 -2.54 -20.10 22.30
N LYS A 370 -1.21 -20.09 22.14
CA LYS A 370 -0.37 -18.99 22.61
C LYS A 370 -0.69 -17.78 21.75
N ARG A 371 -1.59 -16.91 22.23
CA ARG A 371 -1.82 -15.59 21.63
C ARG A 371 -0.48 -14.90 21.42
N SER A 372 -0.04 -14.87 20.16
CA SER A 372 1.24 -14.25 19.78
C SER A 372 1.19 -12.74 20.04
N THR A 373 0.01 -12.15 19.88
CA THR A 373 -0.23 -10.71 20.04
C THR A 373 -0.35 -10.34 21.53
N PRO A 374 0.39 -9.33 22.02
CA PRO A 374 0.26 -8.85 23.40
C PRO A 374 -1.08 -8.17 23.66
N ASP A 375 -1.56 -8.21 24.91
CA ASP A 375 -2.80 -7.56 25.33
C ASP A 375 -2.72 -6.03 25.21
N THR A 376 -1.53 -5.45 25.30
CA THR A 376 -1.30 -4.01 25.14
C THR A 376 -0.10 -3.73 24.24
N PHE A 377 -0.22 -2.71 23.39
CA PHE A 377 0.84 -2.29 22.48
C PHE A 377 0.66 -0.84 22.03
N ASN A 378 1.73 -0.22 21.53
CA ASN A 378 1.67 1.13 20.98
C ASN A 378 1.46 1.09 19.46
N LEU A 379 0.64 2.00 18.96
CA LEU A 379 0.40 2.25 17.55
C LEU A 379 0.86 3.66 17.19
N MET A 380 1.35 3.81 15.96
CA MET A 380 1.65 5.07 15.32
C MET A 380 0.84 5.14 14.03
N HIS A 381 0.22 6.28 13.76
CA HIS A 381 -0.55 6.54 12.55
C HIS A 381 0.04 7.71 11.77
N TYR A 382 0.11 7.55 10.46
CA TYR A 382 0.58 8.53 9.49
C TYR A 382 -0.54 8.84 8.50
N ASN A 383 -0.82 10.13 8.30
CA ASN A 383 -1.61 10.61 7.17
C ASN A 383 -0.80 11.67 6.40
N GLY A 384 -0.56 11.43 5.11
CA GLY A 384 0.24 12.32 4.28
C GLY A 384 -0.42 13.66 3.95
N ILE A 385 -1.73 13.84 4.19
CA ILE A 385 -2.44 15.09 3.86
C ILE A 385 -2.29 16.08 5.03
N PRO A 386 -1.66 17.27 4.84
CA PRO A 386 -1.48 18.24 5.91
C PRO A 386 -2.79 18.62 6.63
N GLY A 387 -3.87 18.83 5.88
CA GLY A 387 -5.18 19.23 6.41
C GLY A 387 -5.85 18.20 7.32
N SER A 388 -5.40 16.95 7.25
CA SER A 388 -5.89 15.84 8.06
C SER A 388 -5.13 15.70 9.39
N ASN A 389 -4.09 16.51 9.60
CA ASN A 389 -3.22 16.49 10.77
C ASN A 389 -3.39 17.76 11.62
N GLN A 390 -2.96 17.67 12.88
CA GLN A 390 -2.96 18.82 13.78
C GLN A 390 -2.02 19.92 13.27
N GLY A 391 -2.49 21.17 13.28
CA GLY A 391 -1.67 22.31 12.86
C GLY A 391 -1.40 22.36 11.35
N ASN A 392 -2.13 21.59 10.54
CA ASN A 392 -1.96 21.52 9.07
C ASN A 392 -0.55 21.11 8.66
N LYS A 393 0.07 20.20 9.41
CA LYS A 393 1.42 19.68 9.18
C LYS A 393 1.42 18.18 9.36
N VAL A 394 2.06 17.45 8.44
CA VAL A 394 2.11 15.99 8.51
C VAL A 394 2.98 15.54 9.69
N MET A 395 2.40 14.77 10.61
CA MET A 395 3.06 14.28 11.82
C MET A 395 2.50 12.91 12.22
N TYR A 396 3.23 12.16 13.05
CA TYR A 396 2.73 10.88 13.53
C TYR A 396 1.84 11.03 14.75
N CYS A 397 0.66 10.42 14.70
CA CYS A 397 -0.25 10.31 15.84
C CYS A 397 0.06 9.04 16.63
N LYS A 398 0.23 9.15 17.95
CA LYS A 398 0.54 8.02 18.84
C LYS A 398 -0.72 7.52 19.53
N GLY A 399 -0.91 6.20 19.57
CA GLY A 399 -2.00 5.55 20.28
C GLY A 399 -1.52 4.42 21.16
N ALA A 400 -2.11 4.27 22.35
CA ALA A 400 -1.96 3.09 23.19
C ALA A 400 -3.16 2.16 22.95
N ALA A 401 -2.89 0.96 22.45
CA ALA A 401 -3.91 -0.04 22.15
C ALA A 401 -4.00 -1.10 23.25
N ILE A 402 -5.22 -1.55 23.51
CA ILE A 402 -5.56 -2.65 24.42
C ILE A 402 -6.47 -3.63 23.67
N LEU A 403 -6.22 -4.92 23.80
CA LEU A 403 -7.12 -5.99 23.35
C LEU A 403 -7.99 -6.45 24.52
N LEU A 404 -9.29 -6.27 24.39
CA LEU A 404 -10.26 -6.66 25.41
C LEU A 404 -10.57 -8.16 25.34
N GLU A 405 -10.91 -8.74 26.48
CA GLU A 405 -11.24 -10.17 26.60
C GLU A 405 -12.55 -10.56 25.90
N SER A 406 -13.47 -9.61 25.73
CA SER A 406 -14.82 -9.83 25.19
C SER A 406 -15.04 -9.13 23.85
N ASP A 407 -15.72 -9.81 22.91
CA ASP A 407 -16.19 -9.23 21.66
C ASP A 407 -17.27 -8.17 21.94
N LEU A 408 -16.90 -6.89 21.95
CA LEU A 408 -17.81 -5.74 22.06
C LEU A 408 -18.58 -5.45 20.75
N LYS A 409 -18.84 -6.48 19.93
CA LYS A 409 -19.39 -6.38 18.57
C LYS A 409 -20.75 -5.67 18.43
N SER A 410 -21.36 -5.13 19.49
CA SER A 410 -22.68 -4.50 19.42
C SER A 410 -22.87 -3.18 20.17
N MET A 411 -21.84 -2.59 20.78
CA MET A 411 -22.04 -1.38 21.59
C MET A 411 -21.08 -0.26 21.13
N CYS A 412 -21.58 0.62 20.25
CA CYS A 412 -21.02 1.93 19.91
C CYS A 412 -19.76 1.98 18.99
N SER A 413 -19.91 1.96 17.65
CA SER A 413 -18.75 2.27 16.77
C SER A 413 -19.05 2.83 15.37
N SER A 414 -20.28 3.21 15.03
CA SER A 414 -20.57 3.82 13.71
C SER A 414 -19.96 5.22 13.49
N SER A 415 -19.40 5.86 14.54
CA SER A 415 -18.84 7.22 14.45
C SER A 415 -17.32 7.30 14.33
N ASN A 416 -16.58 6.19 14.49
CA ASN A 416 -15.11 6.20 14.47
C ASN A 416 -14.54 5.30 13.37
N PRO A 417 -14.28 5.84 12.16
CA PRO A 417 -13.70 5.09 11.03
C PRO A 417 -12.36 4.42 11.37
N MET A 418 -11.50 5.09 12.16
CA MET A 418 -10.20 4.56 12.57
C MET A 418 -10.35 3.28 13.39
N LEU A 419 -11.16 3.34 14.47
CA LEU A 419 -11.40 2.18 15.33
C LEU A 419 -12.03 1.03 14.54
N THR A 420 -13.03 1.34 13.71
CA THR A 420 -13.73 0.36 12.89
C THR A 420 -12.81 -0.33 11.89
N CYS A 421 -11.87 0.39 11.28
CA CYS A 421 -10.86 -0.21 10.40
C CYS A 421 -9.88 -1.09 11.18
N LEU A 422 -9.43 -0.67 12.37
CA LEU A 422 -8.57 -1.49 13.23
C LEU A 422 -9.24 -2.79 13.67
N GLN A 423 -10.56 -2.75 13.92
CA GLN A 423 -11.36 -3.90 14.31
C GLN A 423 -11.48 -4.97 13.22
N THR A 424 -11.16 -4.67 11.95
CA THR A 424 -11.10 -5.70 10.90
C THR A 424 -9.90 -6.63 11.05
N LYS A 425 -8.82 -6.17 11.72
CA LYS A 425 -7.65 -6.99 12.09
C LYS A 425 -7.72 -7.45 13.55
N TRP A 426 -8.03 -6.56 14.48
CA TRP A 426 -8.09 -6.83 15.91
C TRP A 426 -9.51 -6.57 16.42
N PRO A 427 -10.42 -7.57 16.37
CA PRO A 427 -11.84 -7.36 16.66
C PRO A 427 -12.15 -6.66 17.99
N ASN A 428 -11.30 -6.89 19.00
CA ASN A 428 -11.51 -6.43 20.38
C ASN A 428 -10.55 -5.31 20.77
N ILE A 429 -9.99 -4.60 19.80
CA ILE A 429 -9.09 -3.48 20.06
C ILE A 429 -9.85 -2.25 20.54
N GLU A 430 -9.30 -1.61 21.56
CA GLU A 430 -9.54 -0.20 21.87
C GLU A 430 -8.22 0.56 21.77
N VAL A 431 -8.29 1.83 21.37
CA VAL A 431 -7.11 2.69 21.24
C VAL A 431 -7.36 4.03 21.88
N ASN A 432 -6.47 4.41 22.79
CA ASN A 432 -6.41 5.75 23.35
C ASN A 432 -5.31 6.55 22.64
N TRP A 433 -5.69 7.54 21.85
CA TRP A 433 -4.76 8.42 21.13
C TRP A 433 -4.21 9.51 22.07
N GLN A 434 -2.91 9.77 22.02
CA GLN A 434 -2.25 10.77 22.86
C GLN A 434 -2.73 12.19 22.58
N ASP A 435 -3.15 12.45 21.34
CA ASP A 435 -3.75 13.71 20.93
C ASP A 435 -5.26 13.73 21.24
N VAL A 436 -5.80 14.90 21.56
CA VAL A 436 -7.24 15.08 21.91
C VAL A 436 -8.18 14.65 20.77
N ARG A 437 -7.66 14.53 19.54
CA ARG A 437 -8.43 14.17 18.36
C ARG A 437 -8.00 12.81 17.81
N ILE A 438 -8.99 11.96 17.52
CA ILE A 438 -8.79 10.69 16.80
C ILE A 438 -8.21 11.00 15.40
N PRO A 439 -7.15 10.30 14.95
CA PRO A 439 -6.58 10.52 13.63
C PRO A 439 -7.57 10.24 12.51
N SER A 440 -7.53 11.06 11.46
CA SER A 440 -8.38 10.89 10.28
C SER A 440 -7.81 9.84 9.33
N LEU A 441 -8.68 8.95 8.82
CA LEU A 441 -8.34 8.07 7.69
C LEU A 441 -8.43 8.77 6.33
N ASN A 442 -8.99 10.00 6.29
CA ASN A 442 -9.10 10.86 5.11
C ASN A 442 -8.18 12.06 5.20
#